data_AF-A0A9N9HW79-F1
#
_entry.id   AF-A0A9N9HW79-F1
#
_cell.length_a   1.000
_cell.length_b   1.000
_cell.length_c   1.000
_cell.angle_alpha   90.00
_cell.angle_beta   90.00
_cell.angle_gamma   90.00
#
_symmetry.space_group_name_H-M   'P 1'
#
loop_
_entity.id
_entity.type
_entity.pdbx_description
1 polymer ?
#
loop_
_entity_poly.entity_id
_entity_poly.type
_entity_poly.pdbx_seq_one_letter_code
_entity_poly.pdbx_strand_id
1 'polypeptide(L)'
;GLRPGQELLDDVGGSHIFQNWKRNILTDSGGFQMVSLLKLAEITEEGVQFQSPHDGSLMLLTPEHSMSIQNSIGADIIMQLDDVVSSLTTGKRVEEAMYRSIRWLDRCIKSHKNPETQNLFAITQGGLVPELRKICIQEMIKRDTPGYAIGGLSGGEEKDIFWRM
;
A
#
# COMPACT_ATOMS: atom_id res chain seq x y z
N GLY A 1 -10.59 2.57 8.27
CA GLY A 1 -12.02 2.70 8.62
C GLY A 1 -12.84 2.39 7.38
N LEU A 2 -13.76 1.44 7.44
CA LEU A 2 -14.53 0.95 6.28
C LEU A 2 -15.83 1.75 6.04
N ARG A 3 -15.88 3.02 6.42
CA ARG A 3 -17.08 3.87 6.28
C ARG A 3 -16.80 5.01 5.31
N PRO A 4 -17.73 5.36 4.41
CA PRO A 4 -19.13 4.89 4.38
C PRO A 4 -19.34 3.48 3.80
N GLY A 5 -18.29 2.83 3.27
CA GLY A 5 -18.33 1.46 2.75
C GLY A 5 -18.18 1.42 1.23
N GLN A 6 -17.75 0.27 0.71
CA GLN A 6 -17.49 0.09 -0.71
C GLN A 6 -18.79 0.18 -1.54
N GLU A 7 -19.86 -0.49 -1.10
CA GLU A 7 -21.16 -0.50 -1.77
C GLU A 7 -21.72 0.91 -2.01
N LEU A 8 -21.62 1.80 -1.01
CA LEU A 8 -22.09 3.18 -1.18
C LEU A 8 -21.26 3.94 -2.23
N LEU A 9 -19.95 3.71 -2.28
CA LEU A 9 -19.10 4.36 -3.27
C LEU A 9 -19.42 3.85 -4.68
N ASP A 10 -19.68 2.56 -4.83
CA ASP A 10 -20.13 1.98 -6.09
C ASP A 10 -21.48 2.59 -6.53
N ASP A 11 -22.44 2.72 -5.61
CA ASP A 11 -23.76 3.31 -5.88
C ASP A 11 -23.69 4.80 -6.25
N VAL A 12 -22.81 5.57 -5.59
CA VAL A 12 -22.64 7.01 -5.85
C VAL A 12 -21.81 7.28 -7.11
N GLY A 13 -21.02 6.30 -7.58
CA GLY A 13 -20.11 6.44 -8.72
C GLY A 13 -18.73 7.00 -8.35
N GLY A 14 -18.25 6.68 -7.14
CA GLY A 14 -16.89 6.97 -6.69
C GLY A 14 -16.72 8.24 -5.85
N SER A 15 -15.50 8.42 -5.37
CA SER A 15 -15.16 9.43 -4.35
C SER A 15 -15.20 10.88 -4.85
N HIS A 16 -14.94 11.12 -6.13
CA HIS A 16 -15.06 12.44 -6.74
C HIS A 16 -16.47 12.99 -6.64
N ILE A 17 -17.49 12.17 -6.97
CA ILE A 17 -18.90 12.55 -6.90
C ILE A 17 -19.31 12.70 -5.43
N PHE A 18 -18.96 11.71 -4.60
CA PHE A 18 -19.30 11.69 -3.18
C PHE A 18 -18.82 12.94 -2.44
N GLN A 19 -17.62 13.42 -2.76
CA GLN A 19 -17.00 14.60 -2.11
C GLN A 19 -17.16 15.90 -2.91
N ASN A 20 -17.80 15.84 -4.09
CA ASN A 20 -17.85 16.94 -5.07
C ASN A 20 -16.45 17.52 -5.39
N TRP A 21 -15.44 16.65 -5.49
CA TRP A 21 -14.05 17.01 -5.77
C TRP A 21 -13.69 16.76 -7.24
N LYS A 22 -13.43 17.84 -7.98
CA LYS A 22 -13.23 17.82 -9.45
C LYS A 22 -11.77 17.78 -9.88
N ARG A 23 -10.85 17.46 -8.98
CA ARG A 23 -9.41 17.36 -9.26
C ARG A 23 -8.93 15.97 -8.87
N ASN A 24 -7.66 15.69 -9.17
CA ASN A 24 -7.11 14.37 -8.95
C ASN A 24 -7.10 13.98 -7.46
N ILE A 25 -7.26 12.69 -7.20
CA ILE A 25 -7.19 12.03 -5.90
C ILE A 25 -6.10 10.95 -5.97
N LEU A 26 -5.31 10.85 -4.91
CA LEU A 26 -4.43 9.71 -4.65
C LEU A 26 -4.95 9.00 -3.41
N THR A 27 -5.15 7.68 -3.49
CA THR A 27 -5.47 6.86 -2.32
C THR A 27 -4.34 5.93 -1.97
N ASP A 28 -4.00 5.86 -0.68
CA ASP A 28 -3.10 4.84 -0.17
C ASP A 28 -3.79 3.46 -0.17
N SER A 29 -2.99 2.42 0.01
CA SER A 29 -3.48 1.04 0.02
C SER A 29 -4.21 0.65 1.32
N GLY A 30 -4.15 1.52 2.34
CA GLY A 30 -4.60 1.25 3.70
C GLY A 30 -3.58 0.50 4.56
N GLY A 31 -2.50 -0.04 3.98
CA GLY A 31 -1.47 -0.80 4.69
C GLY A 31 -0.81 0.01 5.82
N PHE A 32 -0.39 1.24 5.53
CA PHE A 32 0.30 2.10 6.49
C PHE A 32 -0.58 2.55 7.66
N GLN A 33 -1.86 2.89 7.40
CA GLN A 33 -2.81 3.28 8.44
C GLN A 33 -3.10 2.15 9.44
N MET A 34 -3.00 0.89 8.98
CA MET A 34 -3.13 -0.26 9.86
C MET A 34 -1.85 -0.55 10.64
N VAL A 35 -0.70 -0.11 10.11
CA VAL A 35 0.59 -0.28 10.76
C VAL A 35 0.78 0.70 11.93
N SER A 36 0.14 1.87 11.94
CA SER A 36 0.14 2.74 13.13
C SER A 36 -0.78 2.23 14.24
N LEU A 37 -1.71 1.32 13.92
CA LEU A 37 -2.59 0.60 14.86
C LEU A 37 -2.02 -0.77 15.27
N LEU A 38 -0.75 -1.05 14.92
CA LEU A 38 -0.01 -2.32 14.88
C LEU A 38 -0.05 -3.25 16.09
N LYS A 39 -0.49 -2.84 17.29
CA LYS A 39 -0.44 -3.76 18.44
C LYS A 39 -1.22 -5.06 18.20
N LEU A 40 -2.12 -5.06 17.21
CA LEU A 40 -3.05 -6.13 16.90
C LEU A 40 -2.98 -6.60 15.43
N ALA A 41 -1.89 -6.31 14.70
CA ALA A 41 -1.78 -6.70 13.30
C ALA A 41 -0.73 -7.80 13.07
N GLU A 42 -1.12 -8.83 12.33
CA GLU A 42 -0.27 -9.93 11.89
C GLU A 42 -0.14 -9.88 10.36
N ILE A 43 1.10 -9.94 9.87
CA ILE A 43 1.39 -9.87 8.45
C ILE A 43 1.85 -11.24 7.97
N THR A 44 1.08 -11.81 7.06
CA THR A 44 1.39 -13.09 6.41
C THR A 44 1.56 -12.89 4.91
N GLU A 45 1.83 -13.95 4.16
CA GLU A 45 1.86 -13.85 2.69
C GLU A 45 0.49 -13.53 2.09
N GLU A 46 -0.59 -13.91 2.77
CA GLU A 46 -1.96 -13.70 2.30
C GLU A 46 -2.33 -12.21 2.28
N GLY A 47 -1.96 -11.49 3.33
CA GLY A 47 -2.28 -10.08 3.55
C GLY A 47 -1.95 -9.62 4.97
N VAL A 48 -2.55 -8.50 5.36
CA VAL A 48 -2.47 -7.95 6.71
C VAL A 48 -3.74 -8.30 7.48
N GLN A 49 -3.63 -9.12 8.52
CA GLN A 49 -4.69 -9.38 9.47
C GLN A 49 -4.64 -8.35 10.59
N PHE A 50 -5.78 -7.80 10.99
CA PHE A 50 -5.85 -6.81 12.05
C PHE A 50 -7.23 -6.80 12.70
N GLN A 51 -7.29 -6.30 13.92
CA GLN A 51 -8.55 -6.11 14.62
C GLN A 51 -9.16 -4.74 14.28
N SER A 52 -10.43 -4.73 13.92
CA SER A 52 -11.21 -3.52 13.71
C SER A 52 -11.22 -2.66 14.99
N PRO A 53 -10.86 -1.37 14.91
CA PRO A 53 -10.89 -0.48 16.08
C PRO A 53 -12.32 -0.13 16.52
N HIS A 54 -13.33 -0.43 15.71
CA HIS A 54 -14.72 -0.06 15.98
C HIS A 54 -15.49 -1.14 16.73
N ASP A 55 -15.32 -2.41 16.35
CA ASP A 55 -16.12 -3.53 16.85
C ASP A 55 -15.29 -4.75 17.26
N GLY A 56 -13.96 -4.69 17.11
CA GLY A 56 -13.10 -5.79 17.49
C GLY A 56 -13.12 -6.99 16.53
N SER A 57 -13.80 -6.89 15.38
CA SER A 57 -13.82 -7.96 14.38
C SER A 57 -12.43 -8.16 13.76
N LEU A 58 -12.09 -9.41 13.44
CA LEU A 58 -10.87 -9.71 12.69
C LEU A 58 -11.10 -9.40 11.21
N MET A 59 -10.21 -8.61 10.63
CA MET A 59 -10.23 -8.23 9.23
C MET A 59 -8.92 -8.66 8.56
N LEU A 60 -9.01 -9.08 7.31
CA LEU A 60 -7.88 -9.42 6.46
C LEU A 60 -7.87 -8.50 5.24
N LEU A 61 -6.83 -7.67 5.13
CA LEU A 61 -6.60 -6.88 3.93
C LEU A 61 -5.56 -7.58 3.05
N THR A 62 -6.03 -8.16 1.95
CA THR A 62 -5.15 -8.72 0.91
C THR A 62 -4.89 -7.68 -0.20
N PRO A 63 -3.85 -7.87 -1.04
CA PRO A 63 -3.66 -7.08 -2.26
C PRO A 63 -4.92 -7.00 -3.14
N GLU A 64 -5.63 -8.11 -3.34
CA GLU A 64 -6.87 -8.17 -4.13
C GLU A 64 -7.97 -7.30 -3.51
N HIS A 65 -8.12 -7.38 -2.19
CA HIS A 65 -9.14 -6.62 -1.47
C HIS A 65 -8.81 -5.12 -1.46
N SER A 66 -7.54 -4.75 -1.25
CA SER A 66 -7.09 -3.35 -1.35
C SER A 66 -7.35 -2.77 -2.74
N MET A 67 -7.04 -3.53 -3.81
CA MET A 67 -7.35 -3.11 -5.19
C MET A 67 -8.85 -3.00 -5.43
N SER A 68 -9.66 -3.93 -4.91
CA SER A 68 -11.13 -3.87 -5.00
C SER A 68 -11.65 -2.54 -4.44
N ILE A 69 -11.25 -2.20 -3.21
CA ILE A 69 -11.64 -0.95 -2.55
C ILE A 69 -11.20 0.27 -3.38
N GLN A 70 -9.94 0.30 -3.83
CA GLN A 70 -9.40 1.44 -4.58
C GLN A 70 -10.04 1.60 -5.97
N ASN A 71 -10.44 0.48 -6.61
CA ASN A 71 -11.22 0.52 -7.86
C ASN A 71 -12.59 1.18 -7.63
N SER A 72 -13.27 0.88 -6.52
CA SER A 72 -14.56 1.50 -6.14
C SER A 72 -14.44 2.95 -5.69
N ILE A 73 -13.34 3.30 -5.02
CA ILE A 73 -13.05 4.70 -4.67
C ILE A 73 -12.91 5.54 -5.95
N GLY A 74 -12.36 4.96 -7.02
CA GLY A 74 -12.23 5.62 -8.32
C GLY A 74 -11.26 6.79 -8.32
N ALA A 75 -10.16 6.68 -7.58
CA ALA A 75 -9.10 7.69 -7.53
C ALA A 75 -8.17 7.63 -8.76
N ASP A 76 -7.60 8.76 -9.17
CA ASP A 76 -6.70 8.86 -10.34
C ASP A 76 -5.36 8.15 -10.13
N ILE A 77 -4.87 8.10 -8.89
CA ILE A 77 -3.67 7.35 -8.49
C ILE A 77 -4.02 6.43 -7.33
N ILE A 78 -3.67 5.16 -7.48
CA ILE A 78 -3.89 4.12 -6.48
C ILE A 78 -2.56 3.49 -6.10
N MET A 79 -2.40 3.11 -4.84
CA MET A 79 -1.13 2.61 -4.32
C MET A 79 -1.20 1.10 -4.11
N GLN A 80 -0.12 0.37 -4.40
CA GLN A 80 -0.04 -1.05 -4.06
C GLN A 80 -0.21 -1.27 -2.55
N LEU A 81 -0.75 -2.42 -2.15
CA LEU A 81 -0.55 -2.91 -0.80
C LEU A 81 0.89 -3.43 -0.65
N ASP A 82 1.59 -2.96 0.37
CA ASP A 82 2.97 -3.32 0.67
C ASP A 82 3.15 -3.77 2.12
N ASP A 83 4.20 -4.53 2.37
CA ASP A 83 4.58 -4.99 3.71
C ASP A 83 5.49 -3.95 4.37
N VAL A 84 4.87 -3.01 5.08
CA VAL A 84 5.58 -1.90 5.73
C VAL A 84 6.21 -2.36 7.03
N VAL A 85 7.52 -2.11 7.15
CA VAL A 85 8.28 -2.24 8.39
C VAL A 85 8.74 -0.86 8.87
N SER A 86 8.93 -0.71 10.18
CA SER A 86 9.51 0.52 10.74
C SER A 86 10.90 0.75 10.14
N SER A 87 11.28 2.01 9.88
CA SER A 87 12.63 2.32 9.39
C SER A 87 13.73 1.96 10.41
N LEU A 88 13.36 1.79 11.68
CA LEU A 88 14.26 1.33 12.74
C LEU A 88 14.38 -0.20 12.81
N THR A 89 13.54 -0.94 12.09
CA THR A 89 13.65 -2.40 12.01
C THR A 89 14.91 -2.78 11.23
N THR A 90 15.67 -3.73 11.76
CA THR A 90 16.90 -4.23 11.14
C THR A 90 16.84 -5.75 10.94
N GLY A 91 17.74 -6.29 10.11
CA GLY A 91 17.87 -7.72 9.88
C GLY A 91 16.87 -8.29 8.85
N LYS A 92 16.68 -9.61 8.91
CA LYS A 92 15.95 -10.40 7.89
C LYS A 92 14.51 -9.95 7.64
N ARG A 93 13.87 -9.32 8.64
CA ARG A 93 12.49 -8.84 8.52
C ARG A 93 12.32 -7.78 7.43
N VAL A 94 13.33 -6.94 7.20
CA VAL A 94 13.32 -5.90 6.15
C VAL A 94 13.39 -6.53 4.77
N GLU A 95 14.24 -7.53 4.60
CA GLU A 95 14.37 -8.30 3.36
C GLU A 95 13.09 -9.08 3.05
N GLU A 96 12.50 -9.73 4.06
CA GLU A 96 11.22 -10.43 3.93
C GLU A 96 10.10 -9.49 3.47
N ALA A 97 9.98 -8.31 4.09
CA ALA A 97 9.01 -7.28 3.71
C ALA A 97 9.21 -6.81 2.27
N MET A 98 10.46 -6.56 1.89
CA MET A 98 10.80 -6.12 0.54
C MET A 98 10.38 -7.15 -0.51
N TYR A 99 10.73 -8.43 -0.32
CA TYR A 99 10.33 -9.47 -1.27
C TYR A 99 8.82 -9.75 -1.26
N ARG A 100 8.16 -9.67 -0.10
CA ARG A 100 6.70 -9.76 -0.01
C ARG A 100 6.02 -8.63 -0.77
N SER A 101 6.51 -7.40 -0.65
CA SER A 101 5.98 -6.24 -1.36
C SER A 101 6.11 -6.38 -2.88
N ILE A 102 7.19 -6.98 -3.38
CA ILE A 102 7.33 -7.30 -4.82
C ILE A 102 6.27 -8.32 -5.26
N ARG A 103 6.05 -9.39 -4.49
CA ARG A 103 5.01 -10.39 -4.83
C ARG A 103 3.59 -9.81 -4.73
N TRP A 104 3.37 -8.92 -3.77
CA TRP A 104 2.09 -8.23 -3.60
C TRP A 104 1.83 -7.22 -4.71
N LEU A 105 2.85 -6.58 -5.28
CA LEU A 105 2.71 -5.76 -6.48
C LEU A 105 2.13 -6.56 -7.64
N ASP A 106 2.65 -7.77 -7.89
CA ASP A 106 2.15 -8.63 -8.97
C ASP A 106 0.66 -8.98 -8.76
N ARG A 107 0.25 -9.23 -7.51
CA ARG A 107 -1.14 -9.45 -7.13
C ARG A 107 -2.01 -8.20 -7.31
N CYS A 108 -1.48 -7.02 -6.98
CA CYS A 108 -2.16 -5.74 -7.18
C CYS A 108 -2.40 -5.49 -8.67
N ILE A 109 -1.37 -5.62 -9.51
CA ILE A 109 -1.46 -5.46 -10.97
C ILE A 109 -2.52 -6.38 -11.55
N LYS A 110 -2.51 -7.66 -11.14
CA LYS A 110 -3.50 -8.65 -11.61
C LYS A 110 -4.94 -8.31 -11.19
N SER A 111 -5.12 -7.64 -10.06
CA SER A 111 -6.44 -7.34 -9.46
C SER A 111 -6.98 -5.96 -9.85
N HIS A 112 -6.13 -5.11 -10.41
CA HIS A 112 -6.50 -3.77 -10.84
C HIS A 112 -7.35 -3.84 -12.12
N LYS A 113 -8.58 -3.30 -12.07
CA LYS A 113 -9.57 -3.45 -13.13
C LYS A 113 -9.68 -2.25 -14.08
N ASN A 114 -9.16 -1.10 -13.67
CA ASN A 114 -9.41 0.19 -14.33
C ASN A 114 -8.11 0.92 -14.77
N PRO A 115 -7.18 0.27 -15.48
CA PRO A 115 -5.88 0.88 -15.83
C PRO A 115 -5.99 2.10 -16.76
N GLU A 116 -7.11 2.25 -17.47
CA GLU A 116 -7.36 3.40 -18.35
C GLU A 116 -7.75 4.68 -17.59
N THR A 117 -8.20 4.55 -16.33
CA THR A 117 -8.69 5.68 -15.54
C THR A 117 -8.00 5.84 -14.19
N GLN A 118 -7.26 4.84 -13.72
CA GLN A 118 -6.52 4.89 -12.46
C GLN A 118 -5.08 4.39 -12.68
N ASN A 119 -4.13 5.10 -12.07
CA ASN A 119 -2.70 4.80 -12.21
C ASN A 119 -2.20 4.06 -10.97
N LEU A 120 -1.87 2.78 -11.10
CA LEU A 120 -1.30 1.99 -10.00
C LEU A 120 0.18 2.34 -9.80
N PHE A 121 0.54 2.79 -8.60
CA PHE A 121 1.91 3.07 -8.23
C PHE A 121 2.51 1.92 -7.40
N ALA A 122 3.70 1.50 -7.80
CA ALA A 122 4.54 0.60 -7.01
C ALA A 122 5.21 1.36 -5.85
N ILE A 123 5.48 0.70 -4.72
CA ILE A 123 6.16 1.29 -3.56
C ILE A 123 7.46 0.56 -3.30
N THR A 124 8.58 1.23 -3.53
CA THR A 124 9.91 0.70 -3.27
C THR A 124 10.12 0.55 -1.76
N GLN A 125 10.48 -0.66 -1.34
CA GLN A 125 10.82 -1.01 0.04
C GLN A 125 12.32 -1.34 0.18
N GLY A 126 12.75 -1.75 1.38
CA GLY A 126 14.15 -2.10 1.68
C GLY A 126 14.74 -1.39 2.90
N GLY A 127 13.93 -0.62 3.63
CA GLY A 127 14.34 0.03 4.88
C GLY A 127 15.54 0.96 4.69
N LEU A 128 16.50 0.94 5.60
CA LEU A 128 17.73 1.74 5.53
C LEU A 128 18.91 0.95 4.93
N VAL A 129 18.62 -0.06 4.08
CA VAL A 129 19.63 -0.94 3.48
C VAL A 129 19.71 -0.67 1.97
N PRO A 130 20.73 0.05 1.47
CA PRO A 130 20.85 0.44 0.06
C PRO A 130 20.75 -0.72 -0.93
N GLU A 131 21.37 -1.86 -0.62
CA GLU A 131 21.34 -3.03 -1.50
C GLU A 131 19.93 -3.62 -1.61
N LEU A 132 19.15 -3.65 -0.54
CA LEU A 132 17.75 -4.12 -0.59
C LEU A 132 16.88 -3.14 -1.38
N ARG A 133 17.09 -1.82 -1.23
CA ARG A 133 16.40 -0.81 -2.05
C ARG A 133 16.71 -1.00 -3.52
N LYS A 134 17.99 -1.20 -3.87
CA LYS A 134 18.44 -1.44 -5.24
C LYS A 134 17.78 -2.69 -5.84
N ILE A 135 17.75 -3.80 -5.11
CA ILE A 135 17.06 -5.03 -5.53
C ILE A 135 15.56 -4.74 -5.75
N CYS A 136 14.92 -4.05 -4.81
CA CYS A 136 13.49 -3.73 -4.90
C CYS A 136 13.18 -2.88 -6.13
N ILE A 137 13.95 -1.82 -6.38
CA ILE A 137 13.82 -0.97 -7.57
C ILE A 137 13.99 -1.81 -8.84
N GLN A 138 15.06 -2.60 -8.92
CA GLN A 138 15.35 -3.44 -10.09
C GLN A 138 14.24 -4.44 -10.40
N GLU A 139 13.58 -4.98 -9.37
CA GLU A 139 12.42 -5.85 -9.57
C GLU A 139 11.16 -5.07 -9.95
N MET A 140 10.86 -3.95 -9.27
CA MET A 140 9.63 -3.20 -9.51
C MET A 140 9.59 -2.57 -10.91
N ILE A 141 10.70 -2.05 -11.43
CA ILE A 141 10.75 -1.46 -12.77
C ILE A 141 10.42 -2.46 -13.89
N LYS A 142 10.56 -3.76 -13.65
CA LYS A 142 10.19 -4.80 -14.63
C LYS A 142 8.68 -4.89 -14.87
N ARG A 143 7.86 -4.32 -13.98
CA ARG A 143 6.39 -4.33 -14.09
C ARG A 143 5.81 -3.13 -14.84
N ASP A 144 6.64 -2.14 -15.17
CA ASP A 144 6.25 -0.95 -15.96
C ASP A 144 4.98 -0.25 -15.44
N THR A 145 4.91 -0.04 -14.12
CA THR A 145 3.80 0.71 -13.51
C THR A 145 3.90 2.19 -13.84
N PRO A 146 2.78 2.92 -13.99
CA PRO A 146 2.77 4.36 -14.31
C PRO A 146 3.55 5.27 -13.34
N GLY A 147 3.82 4.80 -12.12
CA GLY A 147 4.69 5.52 -11.19
C GLY A 147 5.24 4.65 -10.07
N TYR A 148 6.20 5.24 -9.35
CA TYR A 148 6.95 4.58 -8.28
C TYR A 148 7.07 5.53 -7.09
N ALA A 149 6.73 5.04 -5.91
CA ALA A 149 6.91 5.74 -4.64
C ALA A 149 8.07 5.16 -3.84
N ILE A 150 8.61 5.95 -2.92
CA ILE A 150 9.68 5.55 -2.01
C ILE A 150 9.06 5.33 -0.62
N GLY A 151 8.93 4.07 -0.22
CA GLY A 151 8.33 3.66 1.05
C GLY A 151 9.35 3.41 2.16
N GLY A 152 8.85 3.26 3.39
CA GLY A 152 9.64 2.84 4.55
C GLY A 152 10.66 3.86 5.04
N LEU A 153 10.44 5.14 4.73
CA LEU A 153 11.25 6.27 5.20
C LEU A 153 10.40 7.24 6.03
N SER A 154 11.08 8.16 6.71
CA SER A 154 10.51 9.16 7.62
C SER A 154 9.79 8.55 8.82
N GLY A 155 10.25 7.38 9.27
CA GLY A 155 9.68 6.57 10.36
C GLY A 155 10.43 6.67 11.70
N GLY A 156 11.41 7.59 11.81
CA GLY A 156 12.19 7.82 13.03
C GLY A 156 13.70 7.69 12.85
N GLU A 157 14.16 7.37 11.63
CA GLU A 157 15.56 7.34 11.28
C GLU A 157 16.22 8.72 11.29
N GLU A 158 17.54 8.73 11.45
CA GLU A 158 18.32 9.97 11.40
C GLU A 158 18.26 10.61 10.00
N LYS A 159 18.20 11.94 9.98
CA LYS A 159 18.12 12.69 8.72
C LYS A 159 19.31 12.43 7.80
N ASP A 160 20.50 12.22 8.37
CA ASP A 160 21.71 11.91 7.59
C ASP A 160 21.69 10.53 6.92
N ILE A 161 20.87 9.62 7.42
CA ILE A 161 20.61 8.34 6.77
C ILE A 161 19.49 8.52 5.73
N PHE A 162 18.40 9.21 6.10
CA PHE A 162 17.24 9.44 5.24
C PHE A 162 17.59 9.99 3.86
N TRP A 163 18.39 11.07 3.77
CA TRP A 163 18.63 11.73 2.47
C TRP A 163 19.52 10.92 1.53
N ARG A 164 20.26 9.93 2.05
CA ARG A 164 21.15 9.06 1.26
C ARG A 164 20.42 7.88 0.62
N MET A 165 19.23 7.57 1.12
CA MET A 165 18.37 6.50 0.58
C MET A 165 17.66 6.97 -0.68
#